data_AF-A0A1V4SVM1-F1
#
_entry.id   AF-A0A1V4SVM1-F1
#
_cell.length_a   1.000
_cell.length_b   1.000
_cell.length_c   1.000
_cell.angle_alpha   90.00
_cell.angle_beta   90.00
_cell.angle_gamma   90.00
#
_symmetry.space_group_name_H-M   'P 1'
#
loop_
_entity.id
_entity.type
_entity.pdbx_description
1 polymer ?
#
loop_
_entity_poly.entity_id
_entity_poly.type
_entity_poly.pdbx_seq_one_letter_code
_entity_poly.pdbx_strand_id
1 'polypeptide(L)'
;MIKEILNDLKKNGDFSSKAISRNLNIPKEIVDDMKDKLIKMGYLEKKECNESMCKGCSCGCSNRELNKSLEWIITEKGEKIINRGK
;
A
#
# COMPACT_ATOMS: atom_id res chain seq x y z
N MET A 1 -0.94 16.61 0.50
CA MET A 1 -0.63 15.39 -0.29
C MET A 1 -0.13 14.20 0.53
N ILE A 2 0.99 14.27 1.29
CA ILE A 2 1.48 13.13 2.10
C ILE A 2 0.39 12.55 3.01
N LYS A 3 -0.27 13.42 3.80
CA LYS A 3 -1.36 13.01 4.70
C LYS A 3 -2.58 12.47 3.95
N GLU A 4 -2.88 13.02 2.77
CA GLU A 4 -4.05 12.60 1.98
C GLU A 4 -3.90 11.18 1.47
N ILE A 5 -2.72 10.83 0.93
CA ILE A 5 -2.42 9.46 0.51
C ILE A 5 -2.44 8.51 1.71
N LEU A 6 -1.78 8.86 2.82
CA LEU A 6 -1.79 8.03 4.02
C LEU A 6 -3.21 7.83 4.60
N ASN A 7 -4.06 8.87 4.56
CA ASN A 7 -5.46 8.78 4.98
C ASN A 7 -6.30 7.90 4.04
N ASP A 8 -6.09 8.02 2.72
CA ASP A 8 -6.79 7.18 1.74
C ASP A 8 -6.45 5.70 1.93
N LEU A 9 -5.14 5.41 2.09
CA LEU A 9 -4.64 4.07 2.40
C LEU A 9 -5.27 3.52 3.68
N LYS A 10 -5.32 4.32 4.75
CA LYS A 10 -5.91 3.92 6.03
C LYS A 10 -7.41 3.68 5.95
N LYS A 11 -8.13 4.50 5.20
CA LYS A 11 -9.60 4.45 5.12
C LYS A 11 -10.07 3.31 4.23
N ASN A 12 -9.42 3.10 3.09
CA ASN A 12 -9.91 2.18 2.07
C ASN A 12 -9.21 0.81 2.12
N GLY A 13 -8.01 0.72 2.72
CA GLY A 13 -7.22 -0.51 2.75
C GLY A 13 -6.70 -0.98 1.39
N ASP A 14 -6.96 -0.23 0.31
CA ASP A 14 -6.50 -0.53 -1.05
C ASP A 14 -5.21 0.25 -1.32
N PHE A 15 -4.10 -0.50 -1.38
CA PHE A 15 -2.77 0.05 -1.62
C PHE A 15 -2.43 0.16 -3.12
N SER A 16 -3.36 -0.14 -4.02
CA SER A 16 -3.12 -0.01 -5.45
C SER A 16 -3.07 1.45 -5.88
N SER A 17 -2.04 1.82 -6.63
CA SER A 17 -1.87 3.20 -7.09
C SER A 17 -3.02 3.66 -8.01
N LYS A 18 -3.69 2.71 -8.68
CA LYS A 18 -4.88 2.98 -9.51
C LYS A 18 -6.12 3.33 -8.65
N ALA A 19 -6.30 2.72 -7.48
CA ALA A 19 -7.39 3.09 -6.59
C ALA A 19 -7.16 4.47 -5.97
N ILE A 20 -5.98 4.69 -5.41
CA ILE A 20 -5.59 5.98 -4.80
C ILE A 20 -5.68 7.12 -5.82
N SER A 21 -5.19 6.89 -7.05
CA SER A 21 -5.29 7.86 -8.16
C SER A 21 -6.73 8.27 -8.45
N ARG A 22 -7.67 7.31 -8.45
CA ARG A 22 -9.10 7.58 -8.65
C ARG A 22 -9.72 8.30 -7.46
N ASN A 23 -9.42 7.85 -6.24
CA ASN A 23 -9.98 8.42 -5.01
C ASN A 23 -9.55 9.87 -4.77
N LEU A 24 -8.30 10.17 -5.09
CA LEU A 24 -7.71 11.50 -4.88
C LEU A 24 -7.71 12.37 -6.16
N ASN A 25 -8.20 11.84 -7.28
CA ASN A 25 -8.20 12.49 -8.59
C ASN A 25 -6.81 13.05 -8.99
N ILE A 26 -5.76 12.25 -8.80
CA ILE A 26 -4.38 12.59 -9.17
C ILE A 26 -3.78 11.55 -10.12
N PRO A 27 -2.88 11.93 -11.04
CA PRO A 27 -2.21 10.99 -11.94
C PRO A 27 -1.55 9.82 -11.21
N LYS A 28 -1.71 8.59 -11.74
CA LYS A 28 -1.13 7.37 -11.15
C LYS A 28 0.38 7.46 -10.97
N GLU A 29 1.09 8.06 -11.93
CA GLU A 29 2.55 8.27 -11.85
C GLU A 29 2.96 9.10 -10.63
N ILE A 30 2.18 10.12 -10.29
CA ILE A 30 2.41 10.94 -9.09
C ILE A 30 2.17 10.11 -7.82
N VAL A 31 1.16 9.23 -7.84
CA VAL A 31 0.91 8.31 -6.72
C VAL A 31 2.08 7.35 -6.52
N ASP A 32 2.61 6.76 -7.60
CA ASP A 32 3.74 5.84 -7.55
C ASP A 32 4.98 6.53 -6.96
N ASP A 33 5.34 7.71 -7.49
CA ASP A 33 6.43 8.55 -6.97
C ASP A 33 6.24 8.90 -5.48
N MET A 34 5.01 9.26 -5.10
CA MET A 34 4.69 9.61 -3.73
C MET A 34 4.81 8.41 -2.78
N LYS A 35 4.37 7.24 -3.20
CA LYS A 35 4.49 6.02 -2.40
C LYS A 35 5.95 5.66 -2.13
N ASP A 36 6.82 5.79 -3.12
CA ASP A 36 8.25 5.57 -2.93
C ASP A 36 8.90 6.63 -2.02
N LYS A 37 8.47 7.89 -2.10
CA LYS A 37 8.88 8.93 -1.13
C LYS A 37 8.42 8.58 0.30
N LEU A 38 7.18 8.13 0.48
CA LEU A 38 6.66 7.75 1.80
C LEU A 38 7.44 6.59 2.42
N ILE A 39 7.91 5.63 1.60
CA ILE A 39 8.81 4.56 2.06
C ILE A 39 10.16 5.13 2.49
N LYS A 40 10.80 5.94 1.64
CA LYS A 40 12.10 6.55 1.94
C LYS A 40 12.04 7.40 3.21
N MET A 41 10.89 8.03 3.48
CA MET A 41 10.65 8.81 4.69
C MET A 41 10.28 7.95 5.92
N GLY A 42 10.06 6.65 5.75
CA GLY A 42 9.69 5.71 6.81
C GLY A 42 8.24 5.84 7.27
N TYR A 43 7.35 6.38 6.45
CA TYR A 43 5.91 6.44 6.72
C TYR A 43 5.16 5.20 6.21
N LEU A 44 5.72 4.51 5.20
CA LEU A 44 5.24 3.25 4.68
C LEU A 44 6.37 2.21 4.68
N GLU A 45 6.00 0.95 4.81
CA GLU A 45 6.88 -0.21 4.67
C GLU A 45 6.30 -1.16 3.61
N LYS A 46 7.14 -1.73 2.73
CA LYS A 46 6.77 -2.82 1.81
C LYS A 46 7.09 -4.14 2.50
N LYS A 47 6.08 -4.98 2.74
CA LYS A 47 6.26 -6.39 3.07
C LYS A 47 5.99 -7.25 1.85
N GLU A 48 6.93 -8.13 1.53
CA GLU A 48 6.70 -9.17 0.54
C GLU A 48 5.81 -10.26 1.17
N CYS A 49 4.65 -10.55 0.56
CA CYS A 49 3.95 -11.78 0.87
C CYS A 49 4.77 -12.96 0.32
N ASN A 50 5.17 -13.85 1.21
CA ASN A 50 5.78 -15.12 0.83
C ASN A 50 4.69 -16.13 0.44
N GLU A 51 5.00 -17.00 -0.53
CA GLU A 51 4.10 -18.02 -1.09
C GLU A 51 3.47 -18.95 -0.04
N SER A 52 4.04 -19.00 1.17
CA SER A 52 3.56 -19.82 2.26
C SER A 52 2.14 -19.47 2.72
N MET A 53 1.63 -18.26 2.45
CA MET A 53 0.25 -17.87 2.75
C MET A 53 -0.80 -18.48 1.80
N CYS A 54 -0.39 -18.99 0.64
CA CYS A 54 -1.32 -19.54 -0.37
C CYS A 54 -1.39 -21.07 -0.37
N LYS A 55 -0.59 -21.76 0.47
CA LYS A 55 -0.59 -23.23 0.59
C LYS A 55 -1.91 -23.84 1.09
N GLY A 56 -2.84 -23.02 1.59
CA GLY A 56 -4.18 -23.45 2.02
C GLY A 56 -5.30 -23.28 0.99
N CYS A 57 -5.03 -22.73 -0.20
CA CYS A 57 -6.06 -22.51 -1.20
C CYS A 57 -6.26 -23.78 -2.05
N SER A 58 -7.46 -24.39 -1.98
CA SER A 58 -7.84 -25.58 -2.77
C SER A 58 -8.22 -25.26 -4.22
N CYS A 59 -8.17 -24.00 -4.64
CA CYS A 59 -8.30 -23.66 -6.05
C CYS A 59 -7.06 -24.17 -6.78
N GLY A 60 -7.22 -24.85 -7.91
CA GLY A 60 -6.15 -25.51 -8.69
C GLY A 60 -5.13 -24.56 -9.33
N CYS A 61 -4.67 -23.55 -8.60
CA CYS A 61 -3.66 -22.56 -8.97
C CYS A 61 -2.23 -23.05 -8.74
N SER A 62 -2.03 -24.36 -8.54
CA SER A 62 -0.78 -25.01 -8.11
C SER A 62 0.44 -24.71 -8.99
N ASN A 63 0.24 -24.23 -10.22
CA ASN A 63 1.30 -23.96 -11.20
C ASN A 63 1.35 -22.50 -11.69
N ARG A 64 0.66 -21.56 -11.02
CA ARG A 64 0.81 -20.13 -11.34
C ARG A 64 1.66 -19.49 -10.26
N GLU A 65 2.79 -18.90 -10.67
CA GLU A 65 3.50 -17.93 -9.82
C GLU A 65 2.47 -16.88 -9.42
N LEU A 66 2.09 -16.88 -8.15
CA LEU A 66 1.28 -15.82 -7.60
C LEU A 66 2.11 -14.56 -7.71
N ASN A 67 1.59 -13.55 -8.40
CA ASN A 67 2.21 -12.23 -8.44
C ASN A 67 2.56 -11.87 -7.00
N LYS A 68 3.84 -11.61 -6.72
CA LYS A 68 4.31 -11.19 -5.40
C LYS A 68 3.39 -10.08 -4.90
N SER A 69 2.52 -10.40 -3.95
CA SER A 69 1.62 -9.41 -3.37
C SER A 69 2.49 -8.56 -2.45
N LEU A 70 2.70 -7.30 -2.83
CA LEU A 70 3.37 -6.32 -1.99
C LEU A 70 2.32 -5.78 -1.04
N GLU A 71 2.39 -6.19 0.22
CA GLU A 71 1.61 -5.58 1.29
C GLU A 71 2.31 -4.30 1.73
N TRP A 72 1.57 -3.21 1.85
CA TRP A 72 2.10 -1.94 2.31
C TRP A 72 1.55 -1.67 3.70
N ILE A 73 2.43 -1.31 4.64
CA ILE A 73 2.05 -1.08 6.03
C ILE A 73 2.32 0.38 6.38
N ILE A 74 1.33 1.05 6.97
CA ILE A 74 1.53 2.36 7.58
C ILE A 74 2.31 2.16 8.88
N THR A 75 3.49 2.76 8.96
CA THR A 75 4.34 2.63 10.15
C THR A 75 3.77 3.46 11.31
N GLU A 76 4.27 3.25 12.53
CA GLU A 76 3.92 4.11 13.68
C GLU A 76 4.23 5.60 13.40
N LYS A 77 5.31 5.87 12.66
CA LYS A 77 5.67 7.23 12.22
C LYS A 77 4.63 7.78 11.24
N GLY A 78 4.12 6.95 10.34
CA GLY A 78 3.01 7.27 9.44
C GLY A 78 1.73 7.61 10.22
N GLU A 79 1.39 6.81 11.22
CA GLU A 79 0.24 7.04 12.10
C GLU A 79 0.35 8.36 12.87
N LYS A 80 1.53 8.67 13.40
CA LYS A 80 1.79 9.95 14.09
C LYS A 80 1.54 11.15 13.17
N ILE A 81 1.96 11.10 11.90
CA ILE A 81 1.77 12.25 10.99
C ILE A 81 0.31 12.39 10.55
N ILE A 82 -0.42 11.28 10.39
CA ILE A 82 -1.87 11.29 10.13
C ILE A 82 -2.61 12.03 11.25
N ASN A 83 -2.25 11.75 12.51
CA ASN A 83 -2.94 12.30 13.68
C ASN A 83 -2.41 13.66 14.15
N ARG A 84 -1.28 14.14 13.61
CA ARG A 84 -0.70 15.43 14.01
C ARG A 84 -1.54 16.61 13.50
N GLY A 85 -2.11 17.40 14.40
CA GLY A 85 -2.90 18.59 14.07
C GLY A 85 -4.37 18.30 13.73
N LYS A 86 -4.91 17.19 14.24
CA LYS A 86 -6.35 17.05 14.49
C LYS A 86 -6.72 17.81 15.76
#